data_AF-A0A059JIK2-F1
#
_entry.id   AF-A0A059JIK2-F1
#
_cell.length_a   1.000
_cell.length_b   1.000
_cell.length_c   1.000
_cell.angle_alpha   90.00
_cell.angle_beta   90.00
_cell.angle_gamma   90.00
#
_symmetry.space_group_name_H-M   'P 1'
#
loop_
_entity.id
_entity.type
_entity.pdbx_description
1 polymer ?
#
loop_
_entity_poly.entity_id
_entity_poly.type
_entity_poly.pdbx_seq_one_letter_code
_entity_poly.pdbx_strand_id
1 'polypeptide(L)'
;MVSTIKRLLDHLREAAFFSQKDLDSISGSLDGVESNIRRGKDTYSPHLLTLLETRLETCRSQLAELQHDLSLLSPELTPTHEVLVSILRSTSAANTRSKFSASEVLGFKDQLNAIRSKMVDGNFVAADGSIPAGQRIVQDLLEKCFRWSDIVLERQGQVNEAFLDHYNQLIDIRNQLDRLSMTHAWSLRESDLYMYQRKLNKIDECRVDGNFLDASGRPADLHAQRTLLYLIRRSYALIYGLLVSSEPVSEALLPIYNQLQTLRKCLIEVKESGGVSNARELYPYSMKLNSIDNMRVDGKFYIGSDLPEGQGGVNELLADCYDLCYDLRANADDKASPQP
;
A
#
# COMPACT_ATOMS: atom_id res chain seq x y z
N MET A 1 -7.09 -3.27 -10.47
CA MET A 1 -7.38 -2.74 -9.11
C MET A 1 -8.47 -3.50 -8.33
N VAL A 2 -9.72 -3.61 -8.81
CA VAL A 2 -10.86 -4.19 -8.02
C VAL A 2 -10.62 -5.64 -7.56
N SER A 3 -9.99 -6.47 -8.39
CA SER A 3 -9.61 -7.84 -8.03
C SER A 3 -8.66 -7.90 -6.82
N THR A 4 -7.71 -6.97 -6.75
CA THR A 4 -6.77 -6.82 -5.64
C THR A 4 -7.48 -6.40 -4.37
N ILE A 5 -8.40 -5.43 -4.47
CA ILE A 5 -9.23 -4.99 -3.35
C ILE A 5 -10.04 -6.17 -2.80
N LYS A 6 -10.68 -6.96 -3.68
CA LYS A 6 -11.43 -8.14 -3.27
C LYS A 6 -10.57 -9.13 -2.46
N ARG A 7 -9.37 -9.45 -2.97
CA ARG A 7 -8.44 -10.36 -2.27
C ARG A 7 -7.95 -9.78 -0.95
N LEU A 8 -7.74 -8.48 -0.86
CA LEU A 8 -7.43 -7.83 0.41
C LEU A 8 -8.57 -7.98 1.42
N LEU A 9 -9.80 -7.69 1.02
CA LEU A 9 -10.97 -7.85 1.90
C LEU A 9 -11.13 -9.30 2.38
N ASP A 10 -10.96 -10.28 1.49
CA ASP A 10 -10.96 -11.71 1.84
C ASP A 10 -9.90 -12.02 2.92
N HIS A 11 -8.68 -11.47 2.77
CA HIS A 11 -7.61 -11.67 3.73
C HIS A 11 -7.79 -10.92 5.05
N LEU A 12 -8.36 -9.70 5.05
CA LEU A 12 -8.67 -8.97 6.27
C LEU A 12 -9.72 -9.74 7.09
N ARG A 13 -10.75 -10.25 6.42
CA ARG A 13 -11.78 -11.10 7.02
C ARG A 13 -11.18 -12.38 7.62
N GLU A 14 -10.34 -13.07 6.86
CA GLU A 14 -9.66 -14.30 7.32
C GLU A 14 -8.72 -14.04 8.51
N ALA A 15 -7.99 -12.93 8.47
CA ALA A 15 -7.06 -12.55 9.54
C ALA A 15 -7.79 -12.21 10.85
N ALA A 16 -8.96 -11.58 10.76
CA ALA A 16 -9.70 -11.03 11.89
C ALA A 16 -8.85 -10.07 12.76
N PHE A 17 -7.93 -9.34 12.12
CA PHE A 17 -7.20 -8.21 12.71
C PHE A 17 -6.89 -7.17 11.62
N PHE A 18 -7.48 -5.98 11.76
CA PHE A 18 -7.38 -4.89 10.79
C PHE A 18 -7.71 -3.57 11.47
N SER A 19 -7.25 -2.44 10.92
CA SER A 19 -7.52 -1.11 11.48
C SER A 19 -8.53 -0.34 10.64
N GLN A 20 -9.11 0.71 11.23
CA GLN A 20 -10.01 1.62 10.51
C GLN A 20 -9.31 2.22 9.28
N LYS A 21 -8.03 2.58 9.42
CA LYS A 21 -7.21 3.11 8.33
C LYS A 21 -7.09 2.16 7.12
N ASP A 22 -7.05 0.85 7.35
CA ASP A 22 -7.04 -0.12 6.26
C ASP A 22 -8.35 -0.04 5.45
N LEU A 23 -9.48 0.06 6.15
CA LEU A 23 -10.82 0.11 5.55
C LEU A 23 -11.10 1.46 4.87
N ASP A 24 -10.67 2.57 5.46
CA ASP A 24 -10.85 3.91 4.90
C ASP A 24 -10.13 4.05 3.55
N SER A 25 -8.90 3.54 3.46
CA SER A 25 -8.15 3.53 2.19
C SER A 25 -8.89 2.75 1.12
N ILE A 26 -9.39 1.56 1.45
CA ILE A 26 -10.15 0.70 0.52
C ILE A 26 -11.45 1.41 0.10
N SER A 27 -12.16 2.03 1.04
CA SER A 27 -13.39 2.80 0.76
C SER A 27 -13.12 3.88 -0.29
N GLY A 28 -12.10 4.72 -0.07
CA GLY A 28 -11.75 5.78 -1.01
C GLY A 28 -11.38 5.25 -2.41
N SER A 29 -10.70 4.11 -2.48
CA SER A 29 -10.41 3.46 -3.77
C SER A 29 -11.69 2.97 -4.46
N LEU A 30 -12.65 2.41 -3.71
CA LEU A 30 -13.94 1.98 -4.26
C LEU A 30 -14.80 3.17 -4.70
N ASP A 31 -14.77 4.30 -3.98
CA ASP A 31 -15.42 5.55 -4.39
C ASP A 31 -14.85 6.04 -5.74
N GLY A 32 -13.53 5.97 -5.92
CA GLY A 32 -12.86 6.30 -7.18
C GLY A 32 -13.28 5.39 -8.33
N VAL A 33 -13.33 4.07 -8.09
CA VAL A 33 -13.82 3.09 -9.07
C VAL A 33 -15.26 3.39 -9.47
N GLU A 34 -16.13 3.70 -8.52
CA GLU A 34 -17.53 4.04 -8.79
C GLU A 34 -17.65 5.29 -9.66
N SER A 35 -16.88 6.35 -9.35
CA SER A 35 -16.83 7.57 -10.16
C SER A 35 -16.39 7.27 -11.60
N ASN A 36 -15.39 6.42 -11.78
CA ASN A 36 -14.90 6.02 -13.09
C ASN A 36 -15.94 5.22 -13.89
N ILE A 37 -16.65 4.28 -13.24
CA ILE A 37 -17.75 3.55 -13.88
C ILE A 37 -18.85 4.52 -14.32
N ARG A 38 -19.25 5.47 -13.47
CA ARG A 38 -20.27 6.48 -13.79
C ARG A 38 -19.88 7.33 -14.99
N ARG A 39 -18.62 7.78 -15.06
CA ARG A 39 -18.09 8.53 -16.21
C ARG A 39 -18.02 7.71 -17.50
N GLY A 40 -17.83 6.39 -17.37
CA GLY A 40 -17.72 5.47 -18.51
C GLY A 40 -19.05 5.07 -19.15
N LYS A 41 -20.20 5.51 -18.61
CA LYS A 41 -21.53 5.07 -19.04
C LYS A 41 -21.83 5.31 -20.52
N ASP A 42 -21.38 6.44 -21.05
CA ASP A 42 -21.64 6.82 -22.44
C ASP A 42 -20.56 6.31 -23.41
N THR A 43 -19.44 5.81 -22.89
CA THR A 43 -18.26 5.41 -23.67
C THR A 43 -18.15 3.90 -23.84
N TYR A 44 -18.43 3.12 -22.78
CA TYR A 44 -18.17 1.69 -22.75
C TYR A 44 -19.45 0.86 -22.86
N SER A 45 -19.31 -0.39 -23.31
CA SER A 45 -20.46 -1.28 -23.48
C SER A 45 -21.22 -1.52 -22.15
N PRO A 46 -22.56 -1.59 -22.17
CA PRO A 46 -23.35 -1.85 -20.96
C PRO A 46 -22.95 -3.12 -20.21
N HIS A 47 -22.64 -4.20 -20.94
CA HIS A 47 -22.23 -5.48 -20.34
C HIS A 47 -20.96 -5.37 -19.49
N LEU A 48 -19.96 -4.61 -19.97
CA LEU A 48 -18.73 -4.36 -19.21
C LEU A 48 -19.03 -3.56 -17.93
N LEU A 49 -19.86 -2.52 -18.05
CA LEU A 49 -20.24 -1.69 -16.90
C LEU A 49 -20.98 -2.51 -15.84
N THR A 50 -21.95 -3.35 -16.24
CA THR A 50 -22.66 -4.25 -15.32
C THR A 50 -21.70 -5.22 -14.60
N LEU A 51 -20.71 -5.77 -15.31
CA LEU A 51 -19.69 -6.63 -14.69
C LEU A 51 -18.86 -5.87 -13.64
N LEU A 52 -18.47 -4.63 -13.94
CA LEU A 52 -17.69 -3.80 -13.01
C LEU A 52 -18.52 -3.38 -11.79
N GLU A 53 -19.78 -2.98 -12.00
CA GLU A 53 -20.74 -2.64 -10.94
C GLU A 53 -20.97 -3.83 -10.00
N THR A 54 -21.16 -5.03 -10.55
CA THR A 54 -21.35 -6.25 -9.74
C THR A 54 -20.13 -6.55 -8.87
N ARG A 55 -18.91 -6.35 -9.40
CA ARG A 55 -17.67 -6.54 -8.65
C ARG A 55 -17.47 -5.46 -7.58
N LEU A 56 -17.80 -4.21 -7.90
CA LEU A 56 -17.79 -3.10 -6.95
C LEU A 56 -18.73 -3.38 -5.77
N GLU A 57 -19.96 -3.81 -6.05
CA GLU A 57 -20.95 -4.13 -5.03
C GLU A 57 -20.49 -5.27 -4.12
N THR A 58 -19.89 -6.32 -4.70
CA THR A 58 -19.30 -7.42 -3.93
C THR A 58 -18.25 -6.90 -2.94
N CYS A 59 -17.33 -6.03 -3.39
CA CYS A 59 -16.33 -5.44 -2.52
C CYS A 59 -16.94 -4.51 -1.45
N ARG A 60 -17.99 -3.74 -1.79
CA ARG A 60 -18.70 -2.88 -0.83
C ARG A 60 -19.37 -3.68 0.27
N SER A 61 -20.06 -4.78 -0.08
CA SER A 61 -20.66 -5.68 0.90
C SER A 61 -19.62 -6.26 1.86
N GLN A 62 -18.48 -6.73 1.33
CA GLN A 62 -17.40 -7.25 2.17
C GLN A 62 -16.76 -6.17 3.05
N LEU A 63 -16.58 -4.96 2.53
CA LEU A 63 -16.08 -3.82 3.30
C LEU A 63 -17.05 -3.45 4.44
N ALA A 64 -18.35 -3.45 4.17
CA ALA A 64 -19.39 -3.14 5.16
C ALA A 64 -19.41 -4.16 6.30
N GLU A 65 -19.21 -5.46 6.02
CA GLU A 65 -19.04 -6.50 7.05
C GLU A 65 -17.86 -6.16 7.97
N LEU A 66 -16.68 -5.84 7.42
CA LEU A 66 -15.50 -5.50 8.21
C LEU A 66 -15.67 -4.19 8.99
N GLN A 67 -16.34 -3.19 8.42
CA GLN A 67 -16.65 -1.94 9.11
C GLN A 67 -17.62 -2.19 10.28
N HIS A 68 -18.59 -3.10 10.10
CA HIS A 68 -19.49 -3.51 11.17
C HIS A 68 -18.72 -4.18 12.31
N ASP A 69 -17.77 -5.09 12.01
CA ASP A 69 -16.95 -5.73 13.03
C ASP A 69 -16.17 -4.71 13.90
N LEU A 70 -15.61 -3.66 13.28
CA LEU A 70 -14.95 -2.58 14.03
C LEU A 70 -15.94 -1.72 14.83
N SER A 71 -17.18 -1.54 14.35
CA SER A 71 -18.21 -0.76 15.06
C SER A 71 -18.64 -1.39 16.40
N LEU A 72 -18.32 -2.67 16.62
CA LEU A 72 -18.54 -3.36 17.89
C LEU A 72 -17.55 -2.92 18.99
N LEU A 73 -16.44 -2.28 18.62
CA LEU A 73 -15.44 -1.77 19.56
C LEU A 73 -15.89 -0.41 20.10
N SER A 74 -15.83 -0.25 21.42
CA SER A 74 -16.04 1.06 22.02
C SER A 74 -14.86 2.00 21.73
N PRO A 75 -15.08 3.33 21.71
CA PRO A 75 -14.02 4.32 21.48
C PRO A 75 -12.83 4.19 22.43
N GLU A 76 -13.06 3.72 23.66
CA GLU A 76 -12.04 3.50 24.68
C GLU A 76 -11.08 2.35 24.32
N LEU A 77 -11.58 1.34 23.61
CA LEU A 77 -10.81 0.15 23.22
C LEU A 77 -10.14 0.28 21.86
N THR A 78 -10.64 1.14 20.98
CA THR A 78 -10.09 1.35 19.64
C THR A 78 -8.58 1.59 19.64
N PRO A 79 -8.01 2.48 20.49
CA PRO A 79 -6.56 2.70 20.51
C PRO A 79 -5.77 1.44 20.92
N THR A 80 -6.26 0.67 21.88
CA THR A 80 -5.62 -0.59 22.28
C THR A 80 -5.68 -1.62 21.16
N HIS A 81 -6.83 -1.75 20.51
CA HIS A 81 -6.98 -2.63 19.35
C HIS A 81 -5.99 -2.29 18.23
N GLU A 82 -5.85 -1.01 17.86
CA GLU A 82 -4.91 -0.56 16.84
C GLU A 82 -3.45 -0.85 17.18
N VAL A 83 -3.06 -0.64 18.45
CA VAL A 83 -1.71 -1.00 18.94
C VAL A 83 -1.47 -2.49 18.82
N LEU A 84 -2.44 -3.33 19.18
CA LEU A 84 -2.31 -4.79 19.07
C LEU A 84 -2.23 -5.26 17.61
N VAL A 85 -3.03 -4.69 16.71
CA VAL A 85 -2.92 -4.93 15.25
C VAL A 85 -1.51 -4.58 14.76
N SER A 86 -0.97 -3.44 15.20
CA SER A 86 0.38 -2.99 14.85
C SER A 86 1.47 -3.93 15.38
N ILE A 87 1.38 -4.37 16.65
CA ILE A 87 2.31 -5.32 17.26
C ILE A 87 2.29 -6.66 16.52
N LEU A 88 1.12 -7.18 16.19
CA LEU A 88 0.98 -8.47 15.51
C LEU A 88 1.61 -8.42 14.10
N ARG A 89 1.36 -7.33 13.35
CA ARG A 89 1.97 -7.09 12.04
C ARG A 89 3.49 -6.94 12.15
N SER A 90 3.97 -6.19 13.13
CA SER A 90 5.41 -5.93 13.35
C SER A 90 6.16 -7.18 13.80
N THR A 91 5.56 -8.01 14.66
CA THR A 91 6.10 -9.32 15.05
C THR A 91 6.22 -10.25 13.84
N SER A 92 5.20 -10.27 12.98
CA SER A 92 5.22 -11.05 11.73
C SER A 92 6.28 -10.54 10.76
N ALA A 93 6.49 -9.22 10.67
CA ALA A 93 7.56 -8.63 9.89
C ALA A 93 8.95 -9.03 10.41
N ALA A 94 9.18 -8.92 11.73
CA ALA A 94 10.42 -9.30 12.39
C ALA A 94 10.79 -10.78 12.13
N ASN A 95 9.79 -11.68 12.15
CA ASN A 95 9.94 -13.10 11.84
C ASN A 95 10.45 -13.38 10.41
N THR A 96 10.24 -12.46 9.46
CA THR A 96 10.65 -12.63 8.05
C THR A 96 11.86 -11.78 7.66
N ARG A 97 12.56 -11.19 8.63
CA ARG A 97 13.80 -10.45 8.36
C ARG A 97 14.93 -11.41 8.02
N SER A 98 15.85 -10.97 7.16
CA SER A 98 17.06 -11.73 6.84
C SER A 98 17.96 -11.96 8.06
N LYS A 99 17.88 -11.07 9.06
CA LYS A 99 18.50 -11.22 10.38
C LYS A 99 17.44 -11.02 11.44
N PHE A 100 17.13 -12.10 12.16
CA PHE A 100 16.17 -12.06 13.26
C PHE A 100 16.71 -11.22 14.43
N SER A 101 15.85 -10.38 15.02
CA SER A 101 16.17 -9.59 16.21
C SER A 101 15.27 -10.01 17.37
N ALA A 102 15.82 -10.79 18.30
CA ALA A 102 15.08 -11.18 19.50
C ALA A 102 14.73 -9.95 20.37
N SER A 103 15.62 -8.96 20.44
CA SER A 103 15.39 -7.72 21.20
C SER A 103 14.20 -6.92 20.68
N GLU A 104 13.98 -6.89 19.36
CA GLU A 104 12.81 -6.23 18.77
C GLU A 104 11.51 -6.92 19.21
N VAL A 105 11.45 -8.25 19.15
CA VAL A 105 10.26 -9.01 19.56
C VAL A 105 10.03 -8.95 21.08
N LEU A 106 11.10 -8.93 21.87
CA LEU A 106 11.00 -8.70 23.32
C LEU A 106 10.44 -7.29 23.63
N GLY A 107 10.86 -6.26 22.88
CA GLY A 107 10.27 -4.92 23.01
C GLY A 107 8.78 -4.89 22.69
N PHE A 108 8.29 -5.71 21.76
CA PHE A 108 6.85 -5.89 21.56
C PHE A 108 6.18 -6.59 22.76
N LYS A 109 6.80 -7.63 23.34
CA LYS A 109 6.26 -8.27 24.55
C LYS A 109 6.18 -7.31 25.74
N ASP A 110 7.13 -6.40 25.89
CA ASP A 110 7.08 -5.38 26.94
C ASP A 110 5.87 -4.46 26.77
N GLN A 111 5.56 -4.05 25.53
CA GLN A 111 4.34 -3.30 25.23
C GLN A 111 3.07 -4.10 25.53
N LEU A 112 3.03 -5.39 25.17
CA LEU A 112 1.90 -6.27 25.49
C LEU A 112 1.71 -6.43 27.00
N ASN A 113 2.79 -6.56 27.77
CA ASN A 113 2.75 -6.60 29.23
C ASN A 113 2.26 -5.28 29.82
N ALA A 114 2.65 -4.14 29.26
CA ALA A 114 2.16 -2.82 29.67
C ALA A 114 0.68 -2.60 29.34
N ILE A 115 0.14 -3.25 28.30
CA ILE A 115 -1.30 -3.28 28.03
C ILE A 115 -1.99 -4.18 29.07
N ARG A 116 -1.45 -5.37 29.31
CA ARG A 116 -2.00 -6.35 30.26
C ARG A 116 -2.04 -5.82 31.69
N SER A 117 -1.04 -5.04 32.12
CA SER A 117 -0.98 -4.46 33.46
C SER A 117 -2.04 -3.40 33.74
N LYS A 118 -2.67 -2.85 32.69
CA LYS A 118 -3.80 -1.91 32.81
C LYS A 118 -5.14 -2.63 32.99
N MET A 119 -5.18 -3.95 32.80
CA MET A 119 -6.39 -4.75 32.98
C MET A 119 -6.62 -5.02 34.47
N VAL A 120 -7.88 -4.97 34.90
CA VAL A 120 -8.32 -5.26 36.27
C VAL A 120 -9.09 -6.58 36.25
N ASP A 121 -8.67 -7.55 37.05
CA ASP A 121 -9.25 -8.90 37.10
C ASP A 121 -9.41 -9.56 35.72
N GLY A 122 -8.45 -9.31 34.84
CA GLY A 122 -8.45 -9.83 33.47
C GLY A 122 -9.37 -9.08 32.50
N ASN A 123 -9.93 -7.93 32.88
CA ASN A 123 -10.79 -7.10 32.04
C ASN A 123 -10.16 -5.72 31.79
N PHE A 124 -10.34 -5.18 30.58
CA PHE A 124 -10.26 -3.75 30.33
C PHE A 124 -11.44 -3.06 31.03
N VAL A 125 -11.17 -1.92 31.66
CA VAL A 125 -12.15 -1.18 32.45
C VAL A 125 -12.10 0.28 32.01
N ALA A 126 -13.28 0.86 31.75
CA ALA A 126 -13.42 2.28 31.41
C ALA A 126 -13.25 3.17 32.66
N ALA A 127 -13.17 4.49 32.46
CA ALA A 127 -12.93 5.45 33.55
C ALA A 127 -14.02 5.42 34.64
N ASP A 128 -15.23 4.98 34.31
CA ASP A 128 -16.37 4.83 35.21
C ASP A 128 -16.43 3.45 35.91
N GLY A 129 -15.46 2.57 35.66
CA GLY A 129 -15.45 1.21 36.21
C GLY A 129 -16.23 0.18 35.39
N SER A 130 -16.86 0.57 34.27
CA SER A 130 -17.61 -0.34 33.42
C SER A 130 -16.71 -1.16 32.48
N ILE A 131 -17.21 -2.29 31.99
CA ILE A 131 -16.54 -3.08 30.96
C ILE A 131 -16.93 -2.51 29.58
N PRO A 132 -15.97 -2.02 28.79
CA PRO A 132 -16.25 -1.47 27.46
C PRO A 132 -16.75 -2.53 26.47
N ALA A 133 -17.65 -2.12 25.58
CA ALA A 133 -18.16 -2.97 24.50
C ALA A 133 -17.03 -3.41 23.55
N GLY A 134 -17.09 -4.66 23.09
CA GLY A 134 -16.06 -5.23 22.21
C GLY A 134 -14.80 -5.73 22.93
N GLN A 135 -14.76 -5.69 24.28
CA GLN A 135 -13.62 -6.18 25.07
C GLN A 135 -13.07 -7.54 24.65
N ARG A 136 -13.94 -8.52 24.38
CA ARG A 136 -13.50 -9.89 24.05
C ARG A 136 -12.66 -9.92 22.77
N ILE A 137 -12.99 -9.08 21.79
CA ILE A 137 -12.22 -8.95 20.54
C ILE A 137 -10.77 -8.52 20.86
N VAL A 138 -10.62 -7.55 21.76
CA VAL A 138 -9.31 -7.02 22.17
C VAL A 138 -8.53 -8.01 23.03
N GLN A 139 -9.20 -8.72 23.96
CA GLN A 139 -8.59 -9.79 24.76
C GLN A 139 -8.08 -10.93 23.88
N ASP A 140 -8.89 -11.40 22.94
CA ASP A 140 -8.50 -12.46 22.01
C ASP A 140 -7.32 -12.03 21.12
N LEU A 141 -7.30 -10.77 20.69
CA LEU A 141 -6.19 -10.22 19.93
C LEU A 141 -4.91 -10.08 20.77
N LEU A 142 -5.02 -9.66 22.04
CA LEU A 142 -3.90 -9.58 22.97
C LEU A 142 -3.25 -10.95 23.19
N GLU A 143 -4.06 -11.99 23.41
CA GLU A 143 -3.58 -13.37 23.56
C GLU A 143 -2.95 -13.89 22.26
N LYS A 144 -3.54 -13.59 21.10
CA LYS A 144 -2.94 -13.90 19.79
C LYS A 144 -1.57 -13.25 19.64
N CYS A 145 -1.39 -12.01 20.10
CA CYS A 145 -0.11 -11.30 20.07
C CYS A 145 0.93 -12.00 20.95
N PHE A 146 0.62 -12.28 22.22
CA PHE A 146 1.54 -12.99 23.12
C PHE A 146 1.97 -14.34 22.55
N ARG A 147 1.00 -15.18 22.17
CA ARG A 147 1.27 -16.49 21.59
C ARG A 147 2.13 -16.39 20.34
N TRP A 148 1.89 -15.38 19.49
CA TRP A 148 2.69 -15.21 18.28
C TRP A 148 4.11 -14.76 18.58
N SER A 149 4.31 -13.81 19.51
CA SER A 149 5.63 -13.38 19.94
C SER A 149 6.46 -14.53 20.53
N ASP A 150 5.83 -15.41 21.32
CA ASP A 150 6.50 -16.59 21.89
C ASP A 150 6.98 -17.55 20.80
N ILE A 151 6.10 -17.90 19.85
CA ILE A 151 6.45 -18.78 18.73
C ILE A 151 7.57 -18.16 17.88
N VAL A 152 7.52 -16.85 17.62
CA VAL A 152 8.53 -16.17 16.82
C VAL A 152 9.89 -16.12 17.54
N LEU A 153 9.91 -15.93 18.86
CA LEU A 153 11.14 -16.00 19.67
C LEU A 153 11.75 -17.41 19.71
N GLU A 154 10.91 -18.43 19.74
CA GLU A 154 11.33 -19.83 19.68
C GLU A 154 11.90 -20.19 18.31
N ARG A 155 11.19 -19.82 17.23
CA ARG A 155 11.54 -20.20 15.85
C ARG A 155 12.60 -19.32 15.21
N GLN A 156 12.74 -18.07 15.66
CA GLN A 156 13.77 -17.13 15.20
C GLN A 156 13.84 -16.97 13.67
N GLY A 157 12.68 -16.95 13.01
CA GLY A 157 12.57 -16.85 11.55
C GLY A 157 12.87 -18.14 10.78
N GLN A 158 13.16 -19.26 11.45
CA GLN A 158 13.35 -20.56 10.81
C GLN A 158 12.01 -21.17 10.46
N VAL A 159 11.70 -21.22 9.16
CA VAL A 159 10.51 -21.87 8.63
C VAL A 159 10.82 -23.35 8.38
N ASN A 160 9.84 -24.20 8.67
CA ASN A 160 9.93 -25.64 8.44
C ASN A 160 10.31 -25.95 6.97
N GLU A 161 11.29 -26.85 6.81
CA GLU A 161 11.87 -27.23 5.52
C GLU A 161 10.82 -27.64 4.48
N ALA A 162 9.76 -28.32 4.91
CA ALA A 162 8.66 -28.77 4.06
C ALA A 162 7.91 -27.62 3.35
N PHE A 163 8.06 -26.39 3.83
CA PHE A 163 7.40 -25.19 3.31
C PHE A 163 8.37 -24.14 2.76
N LEU A 164 9.67 -24.46 2.67
CA LEU A 164 10.69 -23.51 2.20
C LEU A 164 10.44 -23.02 0.76
N ASP A 165 9.95 -23.88 -0.12
CA ASP A 165 9.66 -23.50 -1.51
C ASP A 165 8.60 -22.40 -1.59
N HIS A 166 7.53 -22.52 -0.81
CA HIS A 166 6.49 -21.50 -0.71
C HIS A 166 7.04 -20.24 -0.05
N TYR A 167 7.79 -20.39 1.04
CA TYR A 167 8.38 -19.28 1.78
C TYR A 167 9.33 -18.45 0.90
N ASN A 168 10.25 -19.11 0.18
CA ASN A 168 11.25 -18.47 -0.66
C ASN A 168 10.60 -17.71 -1.84
N GLN A 169 9.57 -18.28 -2.46
CA GLN A 169 8.81 -17.59 -3.51
C GLN A 169 8.10 -16.35 -2.97
N LEU A 170 7.42 -16.48 -1.84
CA LEU A 170 6.66 -15.38 -1.25
C LEU A 170 7.56 -14.26 -0.72
N ILE A 171 8.69 -14.58 -0.11
CA ILE A 171 9.61 -13.56 0.40
C ILE A 171 10.33 -12.84 -0.75
N ASP A 172 10.65 -13.52 -1.85
CA ASP A 172 11.20 -12.89 -3.04
C ASP A 172 10.19 -11.91 -3.67
N ILE A 173 8.93 -12.34 -3.84
CA ILE A 173 7.83 -11.46 -4.31
C ILE A 173 7.71 -10.22 -3.41
N ARG A 174 7.65 -10.43 -2.09
CA ARG A 174 7.55 -9.35 -1.10
C ARG A 174 8.71 -8.38 -1.22
N ASN A 175 9.94 -8.86 -1.29
CA ASN A 175 11.15 -8.03 -1.40
C ASN A 175 11.21 -7.26 -2.73
N GLN A 176 10.77 -7.86 -3.83
CA GLN A 176 10.66 -7.17 -5.12
C GLN A 176 9.62 -6.05 -5.05
N LEU A 177 8.45 -6.29 -4.47
CA LEU A 177 7.40 -5.28 -4.29
C LEU A 177 7.84 -4.15 -3.33
N ASP A 178 8.51 -4.48 -2.20
CA ASP A 178 9.07 -3.48 -1.29
C ASP A 178 10.07 -2.58 -2.04
N ARG A 179 10.98 -3.16 -2.85
CA ARG A 179 11.92 -2.37 -3.67
C ARG A 179 11.20 -1.44 -4.65
N LEU A 180 10.17 -1.93 -5.35
CA LEU A 180 9.37 -1.12 -6.27
C LEU A 180 8.70 0.05 -5.55
N SER A 181 8.16 -0.19 -4.35
CA SER A 181 7.53 0.86 -3.54
C SER A 181 8.50 1.97 -3.11
N MET A 182 9.78 1.65 -2.93
CA MET A 182 10.81 2.62 -2.54
C MET A 182 11.41 3.39 -3.72
N THR A 183 11.49 2.80 -4.91
CA THR A 183 12.36 3.29 -5.99
C THR A 183 11.64 3.66 -7.29
N HIS A 184 10.45 3.11 -7.56
CA HIS A 184 9.86 3.17 -8.90
C HIS A 184 8.32 3.23 -8.91
N ALA A 185 7.68 3.69 -7.83
CA ALA A 185 6.22 3.74 -7.74
C ALA A 185 5.57 4.52 -8.91
N TRP A 186 6.24 5.55 -9.41
CA TRP A 186 5.69 6.48 -10.41
C TRP A 186 5.85 6.05 -11.87
N SER A 187 6.72 5.09 -12.19
CA SER A 187 6.89 4.55 -13.55
C SER A 187 6.30 3.14 -13.71
N LEU A 188 5.60 2.66 -12.69
CA LEU A 188 5.08 1.30 -12.63
C LEU A 188 3.78 1.17 -13.41
N ARG A 189 3.70 0.21 -14.34
CA ARG A 189 2.45 -0.09 -15.05
C ARG A 189 1.60 -1.07 -14.27
N GLU A 190 0.28 -1.01 -14.41
CA GLU A 190 -0.63 -2.00 -13.83
C GLU A 190 -0.31 -3.43 -14.35
N SER A 191 0.18 -3.57 -15.59
CA SER A 191 0.63 -4.84 -16.15
C SER A 191 1.84 -5.44 -15.41
N ASP A 192 2.74 -4.60 -14.91
CA ASP A 192 3.93 -5.05 -14.18
C ASP A 192 3.50 -5.63 -12.81
N LEU A 193 2.48 -5.03 -12.19
CA LEU A 193 1.86 -5.54 -10.97
C LEU A 193 1.02 -6.82 -11.20
N TYR A 194 0.40 -6.95 -12.36
CA TYR A 194 -0.42 -8.11 -12.70
C TYR A 194 0.38 -9.43 -12.63
N MET A 195 1.66 -9.43 -13.00
CA MET A 195 2.51 -10.62 -12.90
C MET A 195 2.72 -11.07 -11.45
N TYR A 196 2.89 -10.12 -10.52
CA TYR A 196 2.96 -10.43 -9.09
C TYR A 196 1.61 -10.96 -8.56
N GLN A 197 0.50 -10.33 -8.95
CA GLN A 197 -0.84 -10.80 -8.58
C GLN A 197 -1.08 -12.24 -9.03
N ARG A 198 -0.69 -12.60 -10.26
CA ARG A 198 -0.83 -13.96 -10.80
C ARG A 198 -0.01 -14.98 -10.01
N LYS A 199 1.25 -14.65 -9.67
CA LYS A 199 2.10 -15.52 -8.84
C LYS A 199 1.52 -15.71 -7.44
N LEU A 200 1.06 -14.62 -6.80
CA LEU A 200 0.44 -14.68 -5.48
C LEU A 200 -0.85 -15.49 -5.50
N ASN A 201 -1.76 -15.25 -6.46
CA ASN A 201 -3.00 -16.01 -6.59
C ASN A 201 -2.70 -17.51 -6.72
N LYS A 202 -1.72 -17.89 -7.55
CA LYS A 202 -1.35 -19.30 -7.73
C LYS A 202 -0.88 -19.94 -6.41
N ILE A 203 -0.08 -19.23 -5.62
CA ILE A 203 0.38 -19.73 -4.31
C ILE A 203 -0.78 -19.80 -3.31
N ASP A 204 -1.63 -18.76 -3.27
CA ASP A 204 -2.77 -18.66 -2.36
C ASP A 204 -3.82 -19.75 -2.64
N GLU A 205 -4.04 -20.09 -3.91
CA GLU A 205 -4.97 -21.13 -4.38
C GLU A 205 -4.46 -22.56 -4.11
N CYS A 206 -3.19 -22.75 -3.75
CA CYS A 206 -2.67 -24.07 -3.34
C CYS A 206 -3.16 -24.50 -1.95
N ARG A 207 -3.79 -23.60 -1.19
CA ARG A 207 -4.27 -23.90 0.16
C ARG A 207 -5.51 -24.80 0.11
N VAL A 208 -5.58 -25.77 1.01
CA VAL A 208 -6.74 -26.66 1.20
C VAL A 208 -7.35 -26.34 2.56
N ASP A 209 -8.63 -25.97 2.57
CA ASP A 209 -9.36 -25.52 3.76
C ASP A 209 -8.61 -24.44 4.56
N GLY A 210 -7.98 -23.52 3.84
CA GLY A 210 -7.19 -22.42 4.39
C GLY A 210 -5.75 -22.76 4.77
N ASN A 211 -5.34 -24.04 4.70
CA ASN A 211 -4.02 -24.51 5.14
C ASN A 211 -3.07 -24.82 3.97
N PHE A 212 -1.79 -24.52 4.14
CA PHE A 212 -0.74 -25.07 3.27
C PHE A 212 -0.46 -26.52 3.65
N LEU A 213 -0.34 -27.39 2.65
CA LEU A 213 -0.01 -28.80 2.85
C LEU A 213 1.43 -29.07 2.40
N ASP A 214 2.13 -29.95 3.12
CA ASP A 214 3.42 -30.49 2.68
C ASP A 214 3.26 -31.54 1.57
N ALA A 215 4.38 -32.07 1.06
CA ALA A 215 4.37 -33.10 0.02
C ALA A 215 3.67 -34.42 0.43
N SER A 216 3.43 -34.63 1.73
CA SER A 216 2.69 -35.78 2.27
C SER A 216 1.22 -35.45 2.57
N GLY A 217 0.75 -34.24 2.23
CA GLY A 217 -0.62 -33.79 2.49
C GLY A 217 -0.88 -33.34 3.93
N ARG A 218 0.16 -33.12 4.74
CA ARG A 218 0.00 -32.68 6.14
C ARG A 218 -0.05 -31.16 6.23
N PRO A 219 -0.93 -30.58 7.06
CA PRO A 219 -1.04 -29.14 7.20
C PRO A 219 0.22 -28.54 7.85
N ALA A 220 0.54 -27.32 7.45
CA ALA A 220 1.56 -26.51 8.08
C ALA A 220 1.28 -26.33 9.57
N ASP A 221 2.36 -26.33 10.37
CA ASP A 221 2.26 -25.90 11.75
C ASP A 221 1.87 -24.42 11.84
N LEU A 222 1.50 -23.98 13.04
CA LEU A 222 1.02 -22.62 13.24
C LEU A 222 2.05 -21.55 12.81
N HIS A 223 3.35 -21.83 12.95
CA HIS A 223 4.40 -20.89 12.58
C HIS A 223 4.53 -20.77 11.07
N ALA A 224 4.69 -21.88 10.36
CA ALA A 224 4.78 -21.89 8.92
C ALA A 224 3.51 -21.29 8.29
N GLN A 225 2.33 -21.73 8.73
CA GLN A 225 1.05 -21.24 8.23
C GLN A 225 0.91 -19.71 8.37
N ARG A 226 1.16 -19.16 9.56
CA ARG A 226 1.06 -17.72 9.80
C ARG A 226 2.12 -16.93 9.04
N THR A 227 3.33 -17.47 8.92
CA THR A 227 4.43 -16.82 8.19
C THR A 227 4.10 -16.70 6.70
N LEU A 228 3.63 -17.78 6.06
CA LEU A 228 3.25 -17.78 4.65
C LEU A 228 2.07 -16.83 4.40
N LEU A 229 1.03 -16.89 5.24
CA LEU A 229 -0.12 -15.99 5.14
C LEU A 229 0.27 -14.52 5.34
N TYR A 230 1.18 -14.22 6.28
CA TYR A 230 1.69 -12.86 6.44
C TYR A 230 2.37 -12.35 5.16
N LEU A 231 3.23 -13.16 4.53
CA LEU A 231 3.91 -12.76 3.29
C LEU A 231 2.92 -12.54 2.14
N ILE A 232 1.89 -13.37 2.01
CA ILE A 232 0.82 -13.18 1.01
C ILE A 232 0.09 -11.86 1.25
N ARG A 233 -0.40 -11.65 2.49
CA ARG A 233 -1.15 -10.45 2.86
C ARG A 233 -0.33 -9.18 2.68
N ARG A 234 0.94 -9.21 3.11
CA ARG A 234 1.88 -8.10 2.93
C ARG A 234 2.11 -7.80 1.45
N SER A 235 2.24 -8.83 0.62
CA SER A 235 2.45 -8.66 -0.82
C SER A 235 1.22 -8.08 -1.53
N TYR A 236 0.00 -8.53 -1.20
CA TYR A 236 -1.23 -7.89 -1.70
C TYR A 236 -1.35 -6.44 -1.23
N ALA A 237 -1.02 -6.15 0.04
CA ALA A 237 -1.04 -4.79 0.56
C ALA A 237 -0.04 -3.87 -0.15
N LEU A 238 1.16 -4.38 -0.47
CA LEU A 238 2.14 -3.66 -1.28
C LEU A 238 1.66 -3.40 -2.71
N ILE A 239 1.08 -4.41 -3.37
CA ILE A 239 0.50 -4.25 -4.70
C ILE A 239 -0.60 -3.20 -4.68
N TYR A 240 -1.49 -3.25 -3.69
CA TYR A 240 -2.54 -2.25 -3.53
C TYR A 240 -1.99 -0.84 -3.28
N GLY A 241 -1.03 -0.70 -2.37
CA GLY A 241 -0.35 0.58 -2.14
C GLY A 241 0.28 1.13 -3.41
N LEU A 242 0.95 0.27 -4.19
CA LEU A 242 1.51 0.62 -5.48
C LEU A 242 0.42 1.06 -6.48
N LEU A 243 -0.69 0.33 -6.59
CA LEU A 243 -1.82 0.69 -7.46
C LEU A 243 -2.47 2.03 -7.10
N VAL A 244 -2.58 2.34 -5.81
CA VAL A 244 -3.13 3.61 -5.33
C VAL A 244 -2.14 4.76 -5.58
N SER A 245 -0.84 4.50 -5.43
CA SER A 245 0.21 5.50 -5.67
C SER A 245 0.55 5.70 -7.15
N SER A 246 0.27 4.71 -8.00
CA SER A 246 0.51 4.79 -9.43
C SER A 246 -0.70 5.44 -10.09
N GLU A 247 -0.57 6.69 -10.50
CA GLU A 247 -1.47 7.17 -11.53
C GLU A 247 -1.13 6.44 -12.84
N PRO A 248 -2.08 5.77 -13.50
CA PRO A 248 -1.81 5.09 -14.75
C PRO A 248 -1.59 6.14 -15.84
N VAL A 249 -0.34 6.47 -16.10
CA VAL A 249 0.03 7.12 -17.37
C VAL A 249 -0.06 6.05 -18.44
N SER A 250 -1.05 6.17 -19.32
CA SER A 250 -1.22 5.27 -20.47
C SER A 250 0.06 5.18 -21.30
N GLU A 251 0.29 4.06 -21.98
CA GLU A 251 1.51 3.85 -22.79
C GLU A 251 1.76 4.98 -23.80
N ALA A 252 0.67 5.56 -24.31
CA ALA A 252 0.71 6.67 -25.26
C ALA A 252 1.33 7.94 -24.64
N LEU A 253 1.22 8.14 -23.33
CA LEU A 253 1.78 9.29 -22.61
C LEU A 253 3.16 9.03 -21.98
N LEU A 254 3.64 7.78 -21.94
CA LEU A 254 4.96 7.44 -21.39
C LEU A 254 6.11 8.26 -21.99
N PRO A 255 6.16 8.54 -23.31
CA PRO A 255 7.23 9.38 -23.87
C PRO A 255 7.26 10.79 -23.26
N ILE A 256 6.09 11.37 -22.99
CA ILE A 256 5.96 12.71 -22.40
C ILE A 256 6.34 12.64 -20.91
N TYR A 257 5.80 11.67 -20.21
CA TYR A 257 6.05 11.45 -18.79
C TYR A 257 7.54 11.23 -18.48
N ASN A 258 8.24 10.38 -19.24
CA ASN A 258 9.67 10.12 -19.06
C ASN A 258 10.52 11.37 -19.31
N GLN A 259 10.13 12.21 -20.28
CA GLN A 259 10.80 13.48 -20.54
C GLN A 259 10.66 14.43 -19.36
N LEU A 260 9.45 14.56 -18.79
CA LEU A 260 9.20 15.39 -17.62
C LEU A 260 9.90 14.85 -16.37
N GLN A 261 9.94 13.53 -16.14
CA GLN A 261 10.68 12.95 -15.02
C GLN A 261 12.18 13.25 -15.11
N THR A 262 12.76 13.08 -16.30
CA THR A 262 14.17 13.41 -16.54
C THR A 262 14.43 14.88 -16.24
N LEU A 263 13.55 15.74 -16.74
CA LEU A 263 13.67 17.18 -16.56
C LEU A 263 13.57 17.58 -15.08
N ARG A 264 12.60 17.03 -14.34
CA ARG A 264 12.43 17.22 -12.89
C ARG A 264 13.69 16.83 -12.14
N LYS A 265 14.29 15.68 -12.46
CA LYS A 265 15.53 15.22 -11.84
C LYS A 265 16.67 16.22 -12.06
N CYS A 266 16.87 16.68 -13.30
CA CYS A 266 17.89 17.67 -13.59
C CYS A 266 17.64 19.01 -12.86
N LEU A 267 16.38 19.46 -12.77
CA LEU A 267 16.03 20.69 -12.04
C LEU A 267 16.30 20.57 -10.53
N ILE A 268 16.01 19.41 -9.94
CA ILE A 268 16.33 19.12 -8.54
C ILE A 268 17.85 19.12 -8.33
N GLU A 269 18.61 18.44 -9.19
CA GLU A 269 20.09 18.42 -9.11
C GLU A 269 20.69 19.84 -9.19
N VAL A 270 20.13 20.71 -10.05
CA VAL A 270 20.51 22.13 -10.13
C VAL A 270 20.21 22.85 -8.82
N LYS A 271 19.03 22.64 -8.22
CA LYS A 271 18.63 23.23 -6.94
C LYS A 271 19.57 22.79 -5.80
N GLU A 272 19.87 21.49 -5.73
CA GLU A 272 20.76 20.91 -4.72
C GLU A 272 22.22 21.36 -4.90
N SER A 273 22.66 21.63 -6.13
CA SER A 273 24.00 22.15 -6.45
C SER A 273 24.15 23.66 -6.19
N GLY A 274 23.18 24.29 -5.51
CA GLY A 274 23.21 25.71 -5.15
C GLY A 274 22.49 26.63 -6.15
N GLY A 275 21.74 26.09 -7.10
CA GLY A 275 20.98 26.85 -8.10
C GLY A 275 21.82 27.35 -9.28
N VAL A 276 21.25 28.25 -10.08
CA VAL A 276 21.93 28.85 -11.24
C VAL A 276 22.56 30.20 -10.90
N SER A 277 23.57 30.61 -11.66
CA SER A 277 24.25 31.90 -11.45
C SER A 277 23.53 33.07 -12.15
N ASN A 278 22.74 32.78 -13.18
CA ASN A 278 21.89 33.73 -13.87
C ASN A 278 20.66 33.02 -14.46
N ALA A 279 19.56 33.76 -14.63
CA ALA A 279 18.30 33.19 -15.14
C ALA A 279 18.38 32.61 -16.56
N ARG A 280 19.40 32.98 -17.37
CA ARG A 280 19.56 32.47 -18.75
C ARG A 280 20.00 31.00 -18.77
N GLU A 281 20.67 30.53 -17.73
CA GLU A 281 21.04 29.11 -17.57
C GLU A 281 19.81 28.20 -17.47
N LEU A 282 18.64 28.74 -17.12
CA LEU A 282 17.37 28.00 -17.08
C LEU A 282 16.66 27.92 -18.43
N TYR A 283 17.14 28.62 -19.46
CA TYR A 283 16.49 28.66 -20.78
C TYR A 283 16.34 27.28 -21.45
N PRO A 284 17.35 26.39 -21.42
CA PRO A 284 17.17 25.04 -21.98
C PRO A 284 16.02 24.27 -21.34
N TYR A 285 15.87 24.38 -20.01
CA TYR A 285 14.78 23.75 -19.26
C TYR A 285 13.42 24.38 -19.61
N SER A 286 13.35 25.72 -19.63
CA SER A 286 12.13 26.46 -20.00
C SER A 286 11.69 26.14 -21.44
N MET A 287 12.63 26.02 -22.38
CA MET A 287 12.34 25.63 -23.75
C MET A 287 11.82 24.20 -23.85
N LYS A 288 12.40 23.28 -23.08
CA LYS A 288 11.91 21.89 -23.06
C LYS A 288 10.51 21.80 -22.46
N LEU A 289 10.22 22.53 -21.39
CA LEU A 289 8.87 22.62 -20.80
C LEU A 289 7.86 23.15 -21.79
N ASN A 290 8.14 24.28 -22.42
CA ASN A 290 7.24 24.88 -23.41
C ASN A 290 7.03 23.95 -24.62
N SER A 291 8.07 23.23 -25.04
CA SER A 291 7.95 22.24 -26.11
C SER A 291 7.01 21.09 -25.75
N ILE A 292 7.01 20.65 -24.48
CA ILE A 292 6.11 19.60 -24.01
C ILE A 292 4.70 20.18 -23.84
N ASP A 293 4.58 21.37 -23.27
CA ASP A 293 3.31 22.07 -23.08
C ASP A 293 2.57 22.29 -24.40
N ASN A 294 3.28 22.70 -25.45
CA ASN A 294 2.72 22.87 -26.80
C ASN A 294 2.17 21.59 -27.44
N MET A 295 2.42 20.42 -26.86
CA MET A 295 1.77 19.17 -27.28
C MET A 295 0.33 19.05 -26.76
N ARG A 296 -0.09 19.92 -25.84
CA ARG A 296 -1.45 19.94 -25.29
C ARG A 296 -2.42 20.68 -26.21
N VAL A 297 -3.64 20.15 -26.28
CA VAL A 297 -4.82 20.81 -26.88
C VAL A 297 -5.86 20.93 -25.76
N ASP A 298 -6.32 22.15 -25.49
CA ASP A 298 -7.23 22.46 -24.37
C ASP A 298 -6.76 21.90 -23.01
N GLY A 299 -5.46 22.02 -22.74
CA GLY A 299 -4.84 21.53 -21.49
C GLY A 299 -4.70 20.01 -21.40
N LYS A 300 -4.90 19.27 -22.49
CA LYS A 300 -4.85 17.79 -22.54
C LYS A 300 -3.90 17.29 -23.62
N PHE A 301 -3.19 16.21 -23.34
CA PHE A 301 -2.33 15.52 -24.29
C PHE A 301 -3.13 14.50 -25.12
N TYR A 302 -3.31 14.74 -26.41
CA TYR A 302 -3.97 13.80 -27.32
C TYR A 302 -2.97 12.97 -28.11
N ILE A 303 -3.34 11.73 -28.43
CA ILE A 303 -2.58 10.85 -29.34
C ILE A 303 -3.53 10.50 -30.49
N GLY A 304 -3.32 11.13 -31.65
CA GLY A 304 -4.31 11.08 -32.73
C GLY A 304 -5.62 11.75 -32.30
N SER A 305 -6.73 11.01 -32.38
CA SER A 305 -8.06 11.45 -31.90
C SER A 305 -8.33 11.09 -30.43
N ASP A 306 -7.49 10.27 -29.82
CA ASP A 306 -7.79 9.63 -28.55
C ASP A 306 -7.23 10.45 -27.39
N LEU A 307 -8.02 10.56 -26.31
CA LEU A 307 -7.58 11.15 -25.04
C LEU A 307 -7.07 10.03 -24.12
N PRO A 308 -5.76 9.86 -23.97
CA PRO A 308 -5.21 8.74 -23.21
C PRO A 308 -5.36 8.97 -21.69
N GLU A 309 -5.45 7.89 -20.92
CA GLU A 309 -5.50 7.92 -19.45
C GLU A 309 -4.18 8.41 -18.84
N GLY A 310 -4.25 9.01 -17.64
CA GLY A 310 -3.10 9.57 -16.93
C GLY A 310 -2.77 11.03 -17.23
N GLN A 311 -3.75 11.78 -17.76
CA GLN A 311 -3.63 13.22 -17.98
C GLN A 311 -3.29 13.99 -16.70
N GLY A 312 -3.87 13.59 -15.57
CA GLY A 312 -3.64 14.23 -14.26
C GLY A 312 -2.15 14.26 -13.93
N GLY A 313 -1.52 13.09 -13.82
CA GLY A 313 -0.13 12.97 -13.41
C GLY A 313 0.87 13.57 -14.39
N VAL A 314 0.61 13.55 -15.70
CA VAL A 314 1.47 14.26 -16.65
C VAL A 314 1.31 15.78 -16.51
N ASN A 315 0.10 16.27 -16.28
CA ASN A 315 -0.14 17.71 -16.05
C ASN A 315 0.41 18.19 -14.71
N GLU A 316 0.28 17.41 -13.64
CA GLU A 316 0.86 17.69 -12.32
C GLU A 316 2.39 17.68 -12.41
N LEU A 317 2.98 16.68 -13.04
CA LEU A 317 4.43 16.62 -13.22
C LEU A 317 4.96 17.77 -14.09
N LEU A 318 4.18 18.20 -15.09
CA LEU A 318 4.51 19.39 -15.89
C LEU A 318 4.46 20.66 -15.03
N ALA A 319 3.41 20.82 -14.20
CA ALA A 319 3.28 21.94 -13.28
C ALA A 319 4.43 21.98 -12.26
N ASP A 320 4.75 20.85 -11.63
CA ASP A 320 5.89 20.70 -10.72
C ASP A 320 7.21 21.17 -11.34
N CYS A 321 7.44 20.83 -12.62
CA CYS A 321 8.66 21.26 -13.31
C CYS A 321 8.65 22.77 -13.59
N TYR A 322 7.49 23.37 -13.90
CA TYR A 322 7.36 24.82 -14.02
C TYR A 322 7.61 25.52 -12.69
N ASP A 323 7.07 25.00 -11.59
CA ASP A 323 7.27 25.54 -10.25
C ASP A 323 8.75 25.47 -9.84
N LEU A 324 9.42 24.33 -10.06
CA LEU A 324 10.87 24.21 -9.83
C LEU A 324 11.69 25.20 -10.68
N CYS A 325 11.33 25.38 -11.95
CA CYS A 325 11.97 26.37 -12.81
C CYS A 325 11.75 27.81 -12.30
N TYR A 326 10.56 28.12 -11.83
CA TYR A 326 10.20 29.44 -11.29
C TYR A 326 10.99 29.72 -10.00
N ASP A 327 11.00 28.78 -9.06
CA ASP A 327 11.80 28.84 -7.83
C ASP A 327 13.28 29.12 -8.12
N LEU A 328 13.87 28.37 -9.05
CA LEU A 328 15.28 28.53 -9.42
C LEU A 328 15.55 29.90 -10.03
N ARG A 329 14.60 30.43 -10.81
CA ARG A 329 14.73 31.76 -11.42
C ARG A 329 14.65 32.85 -10.37
N ALA A 330 13.67 32.80 -9.47
CA ALA A 330 13.54 33.76 -8.37
C ALA A 330 14.82 33.80 -7.52
N ASN A 331 15.36 32.63 -7.16
CA ASN A 331 16.63 32.54 -6.43
C ASN A 331 17.83 33.14 -7.20
N ALA A 332 17.83 33.04 -8.53
CA ALA A 332 18.89 33.60 -9.36
C ALA A 332 18.80 35.14 -9.44
N ASP A 333 17.58 35.66 -9.55
CA ASP A 333 17.31 37.10 -9.61
C ASP A 333 17.60 37.77 -8.26
N ASP A 334 17.33 37.09 -7.14
CA ASP A 334 17.69 37.53 -5.79
C ASP A 334 19.21 37.59 -5.58
N LYS A 335 19.96 36.61 -6.11
CA LYS A 335 21.42 36.62 -6.10
C LYS A 335 22.04 37.70 -7.00
N ALA A 336 21.34 38.05 -8.08
CA ALA A 336 21.77 39.09 -9.02
C ALA A 336 21.44 40.52 -8.53
N SER A 337 20.57 40.64 -7.52
CA SER A 337 20.22 41.90 -6.88
C SER A 337 21.30 42.27 -5.84
N PRO A 338 21.91 43.47 -5.89
CA PRO A 338 22.88 43.87 -4.87
C PRO A 338 22.17 43.96 -3.51
N GLN A 339 22.71 43.32 -2.47
CA GLN A 339 22.31 43.62 -1.09
C GLN A 339 22.59 45.12 -0.82
N PRO A 340 21.66 45.84 -0.16
CA PRO A 340 21.78 47.27 0.08
C PRO A 340 22.98 47.66 0.96
#